data_AF-A0A9E5ED06-F1
#
_entry.id   AF-A0A9E5ED06-F1
#
_cell.length_a   1.000
_cell.length_b   1.000
_cell.length_c   1.000
_cell.angle_alpha   90.00
_cell.angle_beta   90.00
_cell.angle_gamma   90.00
#
_symmetry.space_group_name_H-M   'P 1'
#
loop_
_entity.id
_entity.type
_entity.pdbx_description
1 polymer ?
#
loop_
_entity_poly.entity_id
_entity_poly.type
_entity_poly.pdbx_seq_one_letter_code
_entity_poly.pdbx_strand_id
1 'polypeptide(L)'
;KQVAKRLSDIHVEPVLTAHPTEAKRATVLEIHRELYKLLVRRENSMWTAAEQRAIRDEIKVALERLWRTGEFYQQKPEVQSELRNINYFLSKVFPDAIFSMDLRMRQAWEEAGFSPEKIEHPDALPLITLGTWVGGDRDGHPLVTAEVTSKALNLFRTTALNIVTERLETLGQRLSLGDHLQLPPAVFIKQVDKHAAALGEAGEHAVARNVGETWRQYINLIRLRMPPAVGECPAGLHKTPEGIVADLLFLRETLVEVGGAQIARYEIDPLIRFLRTFGFHMATLDIRQNSAYHDKAISQLMTVAGLDDTDYPNWDESRRLGFLDSELRSTRPFIRSQESIGAEADAVIACHRSLVTHINQYGSEGLGSLIVSMTRSVSDLLSVYLLAREAGLTAGGS
;
A
#
# COMPACT_ATOMS: atom_id res chain seq x y z
N LYS A 1 -25.09 13.44 15.46
CA LYS A 1 -24.04 13.47 16.52
C LYS A 1 -23.41 12.09 16.72
N GLN A 2 -24.21 11.04 16.95
CA GLN A 2 -23.69 9.67 17.07
C GLN A 2 -23.02 9.16 15.79
N VAL A 3 -23.61 9.43 14.61
CA VAL A 3 -23.03 9.05 13.31
C VAL A 3 -21.61 9.61 13.14
N ALA A 4 -21.41 10.93 13.28
CA ALA A 4 -20.09 11.57 13.17
C ALA A 4 -19.04 10.94 14.09
N LYS A 5 -19.41 10.62 15.33
CA LYS A 5 -18.50 9.99 16.31
C LYS A 5 -18.08 8.57 15.89
N ARG A 6 -18.91 7.88 15.11
CA ARG A 6 -18.65 6.51 14.64
C ARG A 6 -17.99 6.45 13.28
N LEU A 7 -17.97 7.54 12.51
CA LEU A 7 -17.40 7.54 11.16
C LEU A 7 -15.91 7.18 11.17
N SER A 8 -15.14 7.73 12.11
CA SER A 8 -13.72 7.40 12.29
C SER A 8 -13.48 5.96 12.76
N ASP A 9 -14.48 5.28 13.32
CA ASP A 9 -14.39 3.89 13.76
C ASP A 9 -14.60 2.91 12.57
N ILE A 10 -15.10 3.40 11.43
CA ILE A 10 -15.37 2.56 10.26
C ILE A 10 -14.07 2.33 9.50
N HIS A 11 -13.74 1.05 9.32
CA HIS A 11 -12.63 0.59 8.50
C HIS A 11 -13.16 -0.37 7.43
N VAL A 12 -12.81 -0.08 6.16
CA VAL A 12 -13.14 -0.92 5.01
C VAL A 12 -11.85 -1.28 4.28
N GLU A 13 -11.61 -2.57 4.05
CA GLU A 13 -10.44 -3.07 3.32
C GLU A 13 -10.88 -3.93 2.13
N PRO A 14 -11.03 -3.35 0.93
CA PRO A 14 -11.20 -4.13 -0.29
C PRO A 14 -9.92 -4.88 -0.64
N VAL A 15 -10.02 -6.20 -0.82
CA VAL A 15 -8.90 -7.07 -1.21
C VAL A 15 -8.98 -7.38 -2.70
N LEU A 16 -7.98 -6.92 -3.46
CA LEU A 16 -7.89 -7.08 -4.91
C LEU A 16 -7.37 -8.46 -5.27
N THR A 17 -8.06 -9.13 -6.20
CA THR A 17 -7.66 -10.45 -6.71
C THR A 17 -7.33 -10.37 -8.20
N ALA A 18 -6.52 -11.30 -8.69
CA ALA A 18 -6.33 -11.47 -10.13
C ALA A 18 -7.65 -11.89 -10.78
N HIS A 19 -7.93 -11.39 -11.98
CA HIS A 19 -9.11 -11.80 -12.74
C HIS A 19 -8.76 -13.05 -13.58
N PRO A 20 -9.42 -14.20 -13.39
CA PRO A 20 -8.98 -15.48 -13.96
C PRO A 20 -9.11 -15.59 -15.49
N THR A 21 -10.03 -14.82 -16.12
CA THR A 21 -10.36 -14.98 -17.56
C THR A 21 -10.43 -13.69 -18.40
N GLU A 22 -10.45 -12.50 -17.80
CA GLU A 22 -10.65 -11.21 -18.49
C GLU A 22 -9.67 -10.14 -18.00
N ALA A 23 -8.41 -10.48 -17.78
CA ALA A 23 -7.41 -9.44 -17.62
C ALA A 23 -7.38 -8.62 -18.93
N LYS A 24 -7.97 -7.43 -18.98
CA LYS A 24 -7.74 -6.49 -20.06
C LYS A 24 -6.34 -5.91 -19.86
N ARG A 25 -5.56 -5.79 -20.94
CA ARG A 25 -4.24 -5.16 -20.86
C ARG A 25 -4.37 -3.72 -20.36
N ALA A 26 -3.41 -3.24 -19.56
CA ALA A 26 -3.36 -1.84 -19.13
C ALA A 26 -3.46 -0.87 -20.31
N THR A 27 -2.82 -1.20 -21.45
CA THR A 27 -2.94 -0.45 -22.71
C THR A 27 -4.38 -0.37 -23.23
N VAL A 28 -5.16 -1.45 -23.13
CA VAL A 28 -6.58 -1.48 -23.54
C VAL A 28 -7.42 -0.62 -22.60
N LEU A 29 -7.16 -0.70 -21.29
CA LEU A 29 -7.82 0.14 -20.29
C LEU A 29 -7.55 1.64 -20.52
N GLU A 30 -6.32 1.99 -20.91
CA GLU A 30 -5.97 3.38 -21.27
C GLU A 30 -6.71 3.85 -22.53
N ILE A 31 -6.80 3.00 -23.57
CA ILE A 31 -7.57 3.35 -24.77
C ILE A 31 -9.06 3.52 -24.44
N HIS A 32 -9.63 2.66 -23.58
CA HIS A 32 -11.01 2.84 -23.09
C HIS A 32 -11.19 4.14 -22.30
N ARG A 33 -10.23 4.49 -21.42
CA ARG A 33 -10.25 5.73 -20.66
C ARG A 33 -10.15 6.95 -21.59
N GLU A 34 -9.31 6.88 -22.61
CA GLU A 34 -9.19 7.91 -23.65
C GLU A 34 -10.50 8.07 -24.41
N LEU A 35 -11.08 6.98 -24.91
CA LEU A 35 -12.39 6.98 -25.59
C LEU A 35 -13.47 7.60 -24.71
N TYR A 36 -13.54 7.20 -23.43
CA TYR A 36 -14.49 7.79 -22.47
C TYR A 36 -14.30 9.30 -22.34
N LYS A 37 -13.07 9.78 -22.14
CA LYS A 37 -12.78 11.21 -22.06
C LYS A 37 -13.16 11.96 -23.34
N LEU A 38 -12.92 11.37 -24.51
CA LEU A 38 -13.28 11.97 -25.80
C LEU A 38 -14.80 12.02 -25.98
N LEU A 39 -15.53 10.98 -25.56
CA LEU A 39 -16.99 10.96 -25.57
C LEU A 39 -17.57 12.05 -24.67
N VAL A 40 -17.10 12.13 -23.42
CA VAL A 40 -17.50 13.19 -22.47
C VAL A 40 -17.16 14.57 -23.03
N ARG A 41 -15.97 14.75 -23.61
CA ARG A 41 -15.57 16.01 -24.24
C ARG A 41 -16.54 16.36 -25.38
N ARG A 42 -16.96 15.39 -26.19
CA ARG A 42 -17.87 15.59 -27.31
C ARG A 42 -19.31 15.97 -26.89
N GLU A 43 -19.75 15.59 -25.71
CA GLU A 43 -21.07 15.96 -25.17
C GLU A 43 -21.21 17.45 -24.85
N ASN A 44 -20.10 18.18 -24.73
CA ASN A 44 -20.13 19.61 -24.50
C ASN A 44 -20.70 20.36 -25.72
N SER A 45 -21.84 21.04 -25.50
CA SER A 45 -22.57 21.76 -26.53
C SER A 45 -21.90 23.06 -27.00
N MET A 46 -20.86 23.54 -26.32
CA MET A 46 -20.15 24.78 -26.68
C MET A 46 -19.14 24.60 -27.82
N TRP A 47 -18.83 23.37 -28.24
CA TRP A 47 -17.87 23.14 -29.33
C TRP A 47 -18.41 23.60 -30.68
N THR A 48 -17.55 24.26 -31.45
CA THR A 48 -17.82 24.56 -32.86
C THR A 48 -17.89 23.28 -33.70
N ALA A 49 -18.51 23.37 -34.88
CA ALA A 49 -18.58 22.23 -35.80
C ALA A 49 -17.19 21.70 -36.23
N ALA A 50 -16.17 22.56 -36.28
CA ALA A 50 -14.80 22.14 -36.57
C ALA A 50 -14.19 21.33 -35.42
N GLU A 51 -14.35 21.79 -34.19
CA GLU A 51 -13.86 21.08 -32.99
C GLU A 51 -14.60 19.76 -32.78
N GLN A 52 -15.91 19.71 -33.01
CA GLN A 52 -16.66 18.46 -32.96
C GLN A 52 -16.19 17.44 -34.02
N ARG A 53 -15.73 17.90 -35.19
CA ARG A 53 -15.12 17.02 -36.21
C ARG A 53 -13.75 16.53 -35.74
N ALA A 54 -12.91 17.41 -35.20
CA ALA A 54 -11.60 17.02 -34.65
C ALA A 54 -11.74 15.96 -33.54
N ILE A 55 -12.64 16.15 -32.57
CA ILE A 55 -12.90 15.17 -31.50
C ILE A 55 -13.40 13.84 -32.09
N ARG A 56 -14.25 13.90 -33.13
CA ARG A 56 -14.72 12.69 -33.82
C ARG A 56 -13.56 11.93 -34.48
N ASP A 57 -12.62 12.63 -35.09
CA ASP A 57 -11.46 12.02 -35.72
C ASP A 57 -10.49 11.44 -34.67
N GLU A 58 -10.30 12.10 -33.52
CA GLU A 58 -9.59 11.53 -32.36
C GLU A 58 -10.24 10.23 -31.86
N ILE A 59 -11.58 10.20 -31.76
CA ILE A 59 -12.33 8.98 -31.38
C ILE A 59 -12.07 7.85 -32.39
N LYS A 60 -12.10 8.15 -33.69
CA LYS A 60 -11.81 7.14 -34.72
C LYS A 60 -10.39 6.60 -34.59
N VAL A 61 -9.40 7.46 -34.37
CA VAL A 61 -8.01 7.03 -34.14
C VAL A 61 -7.89 6.14 -32.91
N ALA A 62 -8.58 6.45 -31.82
CA ALA A 62 -8.61 5.62 -30.63
C ALA A 62 -9.29 4.26 -30.89
N LEU A 63 -10.41 4.22 -31.63
CA LEU A 63 -11.07 2.99 -32.04
C LEU A 63 -10.19 2.14 -32.98
N GLU A 64 -9.51 2.75 -33.94
CA GLU A 64 -8.58 2.06 -34.84
C GLU A 64 -7.41 1.45 -34.07
N ARG A 65 -6.85 2.18 -33.09
CA ARG A 65 -5.82 1.64 -32.19
C ARG A 65 -6.36 0.48 -31.36
N LEU A 66 -7.56 0.59 -30.80
CA LEU A 66 -8.19 -0.50 -30.04
C LEU A 66 -8.33 -1.76 -30.90
N TRP A 67 -8.90 -1.60 -32.10
CA TRP A 67 -9.13 -2.68 -33.05
C TRP A 67 -7.84 -3.40 -33.45
N ARG A 68 -6.77 -2.64 -33.72
CA ARG A 68 -5.46 -3.19 -34.11
C ARG A 68 -4.65 -3.75 -32.94
N THR A 69 -4.92 -3.29 -31.71
CA THR A 69 -4.25 -3.77 -30.51
C THR A 69 -4.81 -5.13 -30.10
N GLY A 70 -6.13 -5.33 -30.17
CA GLY A 70 -6.83 -6.52 -29.69
C GLY A 70 -7.08 -6.47 -28.18
N GLU A 71 -8.26 -6.90 -27.71
CA GLU A 71 -8.66 -6.70 -26.31
C GLU A 71 -8.16 -7.78 -25.34
N PHE A 72 -8.00 -9.00 -25.84
CA PHE A 72 -7.68 -10.16 -25.02
C PHE A 72 -6.19 -10.50 -25.09
N TYR A 73 -5.65 -11.02 -23.98
CA TYR A 73 -4.36 -11.68 -24.03
C TYR A 73 -4.47 -12.94 -24.89
N GLN A 74 -3.49 -13.15 -25.78
CA GLN A 74 -3.43 -14.37 -26.62
C GLN A 74 -2.99 -15.62 -25.81
N GLN A 75 -2.44 -15.42 -24.60
CA GLN A 75 -1.99 -16.46 -23.69
C GLN A 75 -2.39 -16.10 -22.25
N LYS A 76 -2.44 -17.09 -21.34
CA LYS A 76 -2.71 -16.84 -19.92
C LYS A 76 -1.73 -15.79 -19.39
N PRO A 77 -2.20 -14.71 -18.73
CA PRO A 77 -1.31 -13.64 -18.28
C PRO A 77 -0.28 -14.19 -17.29
N GLU A 78 0.97 -13.76 -17.46
CA GLU A 78 2.03 -14.00 -16.48
C GLU A 78 1.71 -13.26 -15.17
N VAL A 79 2.17 -13.79 -14.03
CA VAL A 79 2.00 -13.13 -12.71
C VAL A 79 2.52 -11.69 -12.72
N GLN A 80 3.57 -11.41 -13.49
CA GLN A 80 4.10 -10.06 -13.68
C GLN A 80 3.11 -9.11 -14.38
N SER A 81 2.29 -9.62 -15.30
CA SER A 81 1.24 -8.85 -15.95
C SER A 81 0.11 -8.50 -14.99
N GLU A 82 -0.26 -9.44 -14.12
CA GLU A 82 -1.27 -9.22 -13.08
C GLU A 82 -0.79 -8.17 -12.06
N LEU A 83 0.47 -8.27 -11.61
CA LEU A 83 1.10 -7.28 -10.74
C LEU A 83 1.10 -5.88 -11.36
N ARG A 84 1.47 -5.76 -12.65
CA ARG A 84 1.42 -4.47 -13.36
C ARG A 84 0.00 -3.91 -13.42
N ASN A 85 -1.01 -4.76 -13.65
CA ASN A 85 -2.40 -4.33 -13.71
C ASN A 85 -2.89 -3.81 -12.35
N ILE A 86 -2.65 -4.56 -11.27
CA ILE A 86 -2.99 -4.10 -9.91
C ILE A 86 -2.26 -2.81 -9.55
N ASN A 87 -0.96 -2.73 -9.84
CA ASN A 87 -0.19 -1.51 -9.57
C ASN A 87 -0.72 -0.30 -10.35
N TYR A 88 -1.25 -0.50 -11.56
CA TYR A 88 -1.91 0.56 -12.32
C TYR A 88 -3.15 1.10 -11.58
N PHE A 89 -4.04 0.23 -11.11
CA PHE A 89 -5.22 0.68 -10.36
C PHE A 89 -4.82 1.37 -9.05
N LEU A 90 -3.87 0.79 -8.30
CA LEU A 90 -3.34 1.36 -7.07
C LEU A 90 -2.72 2.74 -7.30
N SER A 91 -1.94 2.93 -8.36
CA SER A 91 -1.20 4.18 -8.60
C SER A 91 -1.97 5.26 -9.35
N LYS A 92 -2.94 4.90 -10.21
CA LYS A 92 -3.60 5.83 -11.14
C LYS A 92 -5.11 5.95 -10.99
N VAL A 93 -5.78 4.98 -10.36
CA VAL A 93 -7.26 4.97 -10.29
C VAL A 93 -7.76 5.20 -8.87
N PHE A 94 -7.32 4.38 -7.92
CA PHE A 94 -7.79 4.48 -6.54
C PHE A 94 -7.44 5.80 -5.84
N PRO A 95 -6.27 6.43 -6.06
CA PRO A 95 -5.97 7.71 -5.41
C PRO A 95 -6.97 8.82 -5.76
N ASP A 96 -7.43 8.87 -7.03
CA ASP A 96 -8.45 9.82 -7.49
C ASP A 96 -9.84 9.44 -6.97
N ALA A 97 -10.14 8.14 -6.90
CA ALA A 97 -11.41 7.63 -6.39
C ALA A 97 -11.59 7.95 -4.90
N ILE A 98 -10.55 7.77 -4.09
CA ILE A 98 -10.55 8.08 -2.65
C ILE A 98 -10.75 9.58 -2.42
N PHE A 99 -10.02 10.43 -3.16
CA PHE A 99 -10.24 11.88 -3.09
C PHE A 99 -11.69 12.26 -3.44
N SER A 100 -12.22 11.71 -4.53
CA SER A 100 -13.60 11.97 -4.97
C SER A 100 -14.63 11.47 -3.95
N MET A 101 -14.36 10.34 -3.31
CA MET A 101 -15.21 9.77 -2.27
C MET A 101 -15.23 10.66 -1.02
N ASP A 102 -14.07 11.07 -0.52
CA ASP A 102 -13.97 11.96 0.65
C ASP A 102 -14.70 13.29 0.41
N LEU A 103 -14.59 13.84 -0.81
CA LEU A 103 -15.32 15.05 -1.21
C LEU A 103 -16.83 14.81 -1.22
N ARG A 104 -17.31 13.74 -1.86
CA ARG A 104 -18.74 13.39 -1.92
C ARG A 104 -19.31 13.09 -0.54
N MET A 105 -18.54 12.47 0.34
CA MET A 105 -18.94 12.21 1.72
C MET A 105 -19.20 13.52 2.47
N ARG A 106 -18.31 14.50 2.30
CA ARG A 106 -18.49 15.84 2.89
C ARG A 106 -19.71 16.56 2.32
N GLN A 107 -19.90 16.51 0.99
CA GLN A 107 -21.06 17.11 0.34
C GLN A 107 -22.37 16.48 0.82
N ALA A 108 -22.46 15.15 0.82
CA ALA A 108 -23.65 14.44 1.30
C ALA A 108 -23.95 14.73 2.78
N TRP A 109 -22.91 14.90 3.60
CA TRP A 109 -23.06 15.27 5.01
C TRP A 109 -23.66 16.67 5.17
N GLU A 110 -23.16 17.64 4.42
CA GLU A 110 -23.65 19.03 4.41
C GLU A 110 -25.09 19.10 3.85
N GLU A 111 -25.37 18.41 2.74
CA GLU A 111 -26.70 18.33 2.11
C GLU A 111 -27.75 17.66 3.01
N ALA A 112 -27.34 16.70 3.84
CA ALA A 112 -28.18 16.09 4.85
C ALA A 112 -28.48 17.03 6.05
N GLY A 113 -27.96 18.27 6.04
CA GLY A 113 -28.18 19.28 7.08
C GLY A 113 -27.31 19.09 8.32
N PHE A 114 -26.23 18.31 8.23
CA PHE A 114 -25.30 18.15 9.35
C PHE A 114 -24.19 19.20 9.31
N SER A 115 -23.67 19.58 10.49
CA SER A 115 -22.65 20.62 10.58
C SER A 115 -21.30 20.13 10.02
N PRO A 116 -20.66 20.90 9.10
CA PRO A 116 -19.42 20.49 8.42
C PRO A 116 -18.24 20.26 9.38
N GLU A 117 -18.20 20.99 10.49
CA GLU A 117 -17.08 21.00 11.44
C GLU A 117 -16.83 19.61 12.06
N LYS A 118 -17.86 18.76 12.10
CA LYS A 118 -17.79 17.41 12.70
C LYS A 118 -17.00 16.41 11.89
N ILE A 119 -16.84 16.66 10.59
CA ILE A 119 -16.07 15.80 9.69
C ILE A 119 -15.00 16.59 8.95
N GLU A 120 -14.66 17.78 9.47
CA GLU A 120 -13.70 18.67 8.83
C GLU A 120 -12.30 18.07 8.85
N HIS A 121 -11.91 17.49 9.98
CA HIS A 121 -10.62 16.84 10.16
C HIS A 121 -10.50 15.57 9.27
N PRO A 122 -9.37 15.34 8.58
CA PRO A 122 -9.20 14.19 7.70
C PRO A 122 -9.33 12.84 8.42
N ASP A 123 -8.92 12.76 9.70
CA ASP A 123 -9.07 11.53 10.52
C ASP A 123 -10.50 11.33 11.08
N ALA A 124 -11.44 12.27 10.84
CA ALA A 124 -12.84 12.08 11.21
C ALA A 124 -13.64 11.27 10.16
N LEU A 125 -13.07 11.08 8.97
CA LEU A 125 -13.67 10.30 7.89
C LEU A 125 -13.35 8.80 8.07
N PRO A 126 -14.18 7.89 7.52
CA PRO A 126 -13.90 6.45 7.50
C PRO A 126 -12.52 6.13 6.95
N LEU A 127 -11.86 5.12 7.50
CA LEU A 127 -10.61 4.60 6.99
C LEU A 127 -10.89 3.60 5.87
N ILE A 128 -10.23 3.80 4.74
CA ILE A 128 -10.15 2.78 3.68
C ILE A 128 -8.69 2.38 3.59
N THR A 129 -8.42 1.09 3.62
CA THR A 129 -7.13 0.51 3.22
C THR A 129 -7.37 -0.40 2.03
N LEU A 130 -6.32 -0.84 1.36
CA LEU A 130 -6.43 -1.80 0.26
C LEU A 130 -5.58 -3.01 0.58
N GLY A 131 -6.13 -4.19 0.29
CA GLY A 131 -5.39 -5.45 0.29
C GLY A 131 -5.24 -6.00 -1.13
N THR A 132 -4.35 -6.95 -1.32
CA THR A 132 -4.21 -7.69 -2.58
C THR A 132 -3.70 -9.10 -2.35
N TRP A 133 -4.19 -10.02 -3.17
CA TRP A 133 -3.69 -11.40 -3.27
C TRP A 133 -2.67 -11.56 -4.40
N VAL A 134 -2.59 -10.61 -5.33
CA VAL A 134 -1.71 -10.70 -6.49
C VAL A 134 -0.25 -10.58 -6.06
N GLY A 135 0.50 -11.66 -6.24
CA GLY A 135 1.89 -11.80 -5.78
C GLY A 135 2.04 -12.53 -4.44
N GLY A 136 0.94 -12.83 -3.75
CA GLY A 136 0.92 -13.49 -2.45
C GLY A 136 0.06 -14.77 -2.39
N ASP A 137 -0.93 -14.92 -3.28
CA ASP A 137 -1.72 -16.15 -3.39
C ASP A 137 -0.98 -17.23 -4.18
N ARG A 138 -0.67 -18.33 -3.50
CA ARG A 138 0.12 -19.44 -4.00
C ARG A 138 -0.70 -20.74 -4.06
N ASP A 139 -1.96 -20.70 -3.63
CA ASP A 139 -2.84 -21.87 -3.59
C ASP A 139 -3.14 -22.35 -5.02
N GLY A 140 -2.56 -23.49 -5.40
CA GLY A 140 -2.65 -24.02 -6.76
C GLY A 140 -1.90 -23.21 -7.83
N HIS A 141 -1.07 -22.23 -7.44
CA HIS A 141 -0.35 -21.35 -8.36
C HIS A 141 1.18 -21.43 -8.21
N PRO A 142 1.85 -22.44 -8.79
CA PRO A 142 3.29 -22.70 -8.55
C PRO A 142 4.22 -21.57 -9.02
N LEU A 143 3.75 -20.70 -9.93
CA LEU A 143 4.53 -19.56 -10.42
C LEU A 143 4.62 -18.39 -9.41
N VAL A 144 3.81 -18.39 -8.35
CA VAL A 144 3.95 -17.40 -7.27
C VAL A 144 5.00 -17.90 -6.29
N THR A 145 6.25 -17.49 -6.52
CA THR A 145 7.41 -17.84 -5.70
C THR A 145 7.71 -16.78 -4.65
N ALA A 146 8.59 -17.07 -3.70
CA ALA A 146 9.07 -16.08 -2.72
C ALA A 146 9.70 -14.84 -3.40
N GLU A 147 10.35 -15.03 -4.55
CA GLU A 147 10.89 -13.94 -5.36
C GLU A 147 9.79 -13.04 -5.92
N VAL A 148 8.68 -13.62 -6.40
CA VAL A 148 7.51 -12.87 -6.87
C VAL A 148 6.90 -12.06 -5.74
N THR A 149 6.74 -12.64 -4.56
CA THR A 149 6.24 -11.96 -3.36
C THR A 149 7.13 -10.78 -2.98
N SER A 150 8.46 -10.99 -2.92
CA SER A 150 9.43 -9.91 -2.64
C SER A 150 9.38 -8.80 -3.70
N LYS A 151 9.27 -9.15 -4.99
CA LYS A 151 9.12 -8.18 -6.09
C LYS A 151 7.81 -7.39 -5.98
N ALA A 152 6.71 -8.03 -5.61
CA ALA A 152 5.42 -7.36 -5.43
C ALA A 152 5.48 -6.33 -4.29
N LEU A 153 5.98 -6.73 -3.12
CA LEU A 153 6.15 -5.83 -1.97
C LEU A 153 7.03 -4.62 -2.30
N ASN A 154 8.17 -4.85 -2.96
CA ASN A 154 9.09 -3.78 -3.35
C ASN A 154 8.48 -2.86 -4.41
N LEU A 155 7.71 -3.40 -5.36
CA LEU A 155 7.01 -2.63 -6.37
C LEU A 155 6.00 -1.67 -5.74
N PHE A 156 5.17 -2.18 -4.81
CA PHE A 156 4.16 -1.35 -4.16
C PHE A 156 4.79 -0.29 -3.27
N ARG A 157 5.83 -0.65 -2.50
CA ARG A 157 6.59 0.33 -1.70
C ARG A 157 7.20 1.44 -2.55
N THR A 158 7.90 1.07 -3.61
CA THR A 158 8.53 2.04 -4.52
C THR A 158 7.49 2.96 -5.15
N THR A 159 6.35 2.40 -5.56
CA THR A 159 5.25 3.16 -6.13
C THR A 159 4.66 4.15 -5.13
N ALA A 160 4.40 3.73 -3.88
CA ALA A 160 3.91 4.61 -2.83
C ALA A 160 4.85 5.79 -2.57
N LEU A 161 6.14 5.51 -2.36
CA LEU A 161 7.13 6.55 -2.04
C LEU A 161 7.33 7.54 -3.20
N ASN A 162 7.28 7.06 -4.45
CA ASN A 162 7.33 7.93 -5.62
C ASN A 162 6.13 8.88 -5.67
N ILE A 163 4.91 8.36 -5.46
CA ILE A 163 3.68 9.18 -5.45
C ILE A 163 3.72 10.20 -4.31
N VAL A 164 4.14 9.80 -3.10
CA VAL A 164 4.25 10.72 -1.95
C VAL A 164 5.27 11.81 -2.25
N THR A 165 6.41 11.47 -2.83
CA THR A 165 7.45 12.44 -3.21
C THR A 165 6.94 13.44 -4.23
N GLU A 166 6.26 12.98 -5.28
CA GLU A 166 5.64 13.82 -6.32
C GLU A 166 4.56 14.75 -5.74
N ARG A 167 3.72 14.21 -4.83
CA ARG A 167 2.67 15.00 -4.17
C ARG A 167 3.25 16.04 -3.21
N LEU A 168 4.29 15.72 -2.45
CA LEU A 168 4.99 16.69 -1.61
C LEU A 168 5.66 17.79 -2.45
N GLU A 169 6.23 17.44 -3.60
CA GLU A 169 6.79 18.42 -4.53
C GLU A 169 5.71 19.37 -5.06
N THR A 170 4.59 18.81 -5.53
CA THR A 170 3.44 19.59 -6.00
C THR A 170 2.89 20.48 -4.89
N LEU A 171 2.78 19.97 -3.66
CA LEU A 171 2.33 20.73 -2.50
C LEU A 171 3.27 21.89 -2.18
N GLY A 172 4.59 21.66 -2.23
CA GLY A 172 5.59 22.72 -2.04
C GLY A 172 5.46 23.83 -3.08
N GLN A 173 5.19 23.48 -4.35
CA GLN A 173 4.95 24.47 -5.40
C GLN A 173 3.70 25.32 -5.11
N ARG A 174 2.62 24.70 -4.62
CA ARG A 174 1.33 25.37 -4.35
C ARG A 174 1.31 26.20 -3.07
N LEU A 175 2.05 25.84 -2.03
CA LEU A 175 2.10 26.59 -0.76
C LEU A 175 3.04 27.80 -0.80
N SER A 176 2.84 28.69 -1.76
CA SER A 176 3.66 29.89 -2.00
C SER A 176 3.32 31.07 -1.08
N LEU A 177 2.87 30.81 0.16
CA LEU A 177 2.41 31.86 1.07
C LEU A 177 3.60 32.70 1.53
N GLY A 178 3.55 34.01 1.27
CA GLY A 178 4.59 34.95 1.68
C GLY A 178 4.38 35.46 3.10
N ASP A 179 5.42 35.35 3.92
CA ASP A 179 5.41 35.71 5.35
C ASP A 179 5.06 37.20 5.59
N HIS A 180 5.29 38.05 4.60
CA HIS A 180 4.97 39.48 4.64
C HIS A 180 3.47 39.78 4.52
N LEU A 181 2.70 38.89 3.89
CA LEU A 181 1.24 38.97 3.80
C LEU A 181 0.58 38.19 4.93
N GLN A 182 1.18 37.07 5.31
CA GLN A 182 0.67 36.19 6.34
C GLN A 182 1.79 35.80 7.30
N LEU A 183 1.78 36.40 8.49
CA LEU A 183 2.80 36.07 9.49
C LEU A 183 2.64 34.61 9.95
N PRO A 184 3.68 33.76 9.84
CA PRO A 184 3.63 32.39 10.35
C PRO A 184 3.58 32.37 11.88
N PRO A 185 2.82 31.45 12.49
CA PRO A 185 2.79 31.30 13.95
C PRO A 185 4.20 31.06 14.52
N ALA A 186 4.50 31.61 15.69
CA ALA A 186 5.84 31.49 16.29
C ALA A 186 6.26 30.03 16.57
N VAL A 187 5.29 29.16 16.86
CA VAL A 187 5.52 27.71 17.02
C VAL A 187 5.93 27.07 15.70
N PHE A 188 5.37 27.55 14.58
CA PHE A 188 5.68 27.03 13.25
C PHE A 188 7.12 27.36 12.83
N ILE A 189 7.55 28.62 13.03
CA ILE A 189 8.92 29.06 12.74
C ILE A 189 9.93 28.21 13.53
N LYS A 190 9.70 28.03 14.83
CA LYS A 190 10.59 27.20 15.68
C LYS A 190 10.70 25.76 15.19
N GLN A 191 9.61 25.19 14.67
CA GLN A 191 9.63 23.84 14.13
C GLN A 191 10.42 23.76 12.82
N VAL A 192 10.27 24.76 11.93
CA VAL A 192 11.08 24.88 10.70
C VAL A 192 12.56 24.96 11.04
N ASP A 193 12.95 25.81 11.98
CA ASP A 193 14.35 25.95 12.43
C ASP A 193 14.88 24.63 13.01
N LYS A 194 14.09 23.96 13.84
CA LYS A 194 14.44 22.65 14.42
C LYS A 194 14.66 21.60 13.34
N HIS A 195 13.77 21.53 12.34
CA HIS A 195 13.88 20.57 11.24
C HIS A 195 15.08 20.88 10.33
N ALA A 196 15.32 22.16 10.03
CA ALA A 196 16.49 22.59 9.26
C ALA A 196 17.79 22.21 9.97
N ALA A 197 17.91 22.51 11.26
CA ALA A 197 19.08 22.17 12.07
C ALA A 197 19.32 20.65 12.14
N ALA A 198 18.26 19.85 12.26
CA ALA A 198 18.37 18.38 12.29
C ALA A 198 18.87 17.79 10.95
N LEU A 199 18.65 18.49 9.83
CA LEU A 199 19.07 18.08 8.49
C LEU A 199 20.43 18.69 8.07
N GLY A 200 21.05 19.51 8.92
CA GLY A 200 22.34 20.15 8.66
C GLY A 200 22.33 21.01 7.39
N GLU A 201 23.42 20.94 6.61
CA GLU A 201 23.60 21.72 5.37
C GLU A 201 22.46 21.54 4.36
N ALA A 202 21.92 20.32 4.23
CA ALA A 202 20.79 20.06 3.33
C ALA A 202 19.52 20.80 3.78
N GLY A 203 19.29 20.89 5.10
CA GLY A 203 18.18 21.63 5.69
C GLY A 203 18.33 23.14 5.49
N GLU A 204 19.52 23.69 5.74
CA GLU A 204 19.83 25.10 5.51
C GLU A 204 19.63 25.50 4.05
N HIS A 205 20.14 24.70 3.11
CA HIS A 205 19.92 24.92 1.68
C HIS A 205 18.43 24.83 1.30
N ALA A 206 17.67 23.91 1.90
CA ALA A 206 16.24 23.76 1.61
C ALA A 206 15.44 25.01 2.01
N VAL A 207 15.75 25.61 3.15
CA VAL A 207 15.13 26.85 3.66
C VAL A 207 15.58 28.06 2.82
N ALA A 208 16.87 28.14 2.49
CA ALA A 208 17.45 29.27 1.75
C ALA A 208 16.90 29.44 0.31
N ARG A 209 16.36 28.37 -0.29
CA ARG A 209 15.74 28.43 -1.63
C ARG A 209 14.48 29.31 -1.69
N ASN A 210 13.75 29.43 -0.59
CA ASN A 210 12.41 30.01 -0.54
C ASN A 210 12.28 30.96 0.64
N VAL A 211 13.19 31.93 0.74
CA VAL A 211 13.22 32.90 1.85
C VAL A 211 11.90 33.66 1.95
N GLY A 212 11.30 33.68 3.14
CA GLY A 212 10.04 34.37 3.39
C GLY A 212 8.79 33.59 2.95
N GLU A 213 8.93 32.29 2.65
CA GLU A 213 7.81 31.39 2.34
C GLU A 213 7.81 30.18 3.31
N THR A 214 7.54 30.45 4.60
CA THR A 214 7.74 29.46 5.69
C THR A 214 7.00 28.13 5.47
N TRP A 215 5.77 28.16 4.91
CA TRP A 215 5.01 26.95 4.59
C TRP A 215 5.67 26.09 3.51
N ARG A 216 6.20 26.70 2.45
CA ARG A 216 6.94 26.00 1.39
C ARG A 216 8.25 25.42 1.92
N GLN A 217 8.97 26.20 2.74
CA GLN A 217 10.21 25.76 3.38
C GLN A 217 9.97 24.49 4.23
N TYR A 218 8.89 24.46 5.01
CA TYR A 218 8.55 23.29 5.82
C TYR A 218 8.31 22.03 4.97
N ILE A 219 7.57 22.14 3.87
CA ILE A 219 7.37 21.02 2.93
C ILE A 219 8.71 20.52 2.35
N ASN A 220 9.60 21.44 1.98
CA ASN A 220 10.93 21.08 1.49
C ASN A 220 11.74 20.29 2.53
N LEU A 221 11.59 20.60 3.81
CA LEU A 221 12.21 19.86 4.90
C LEU A 221 11.58 18.47 5.08
N ILE A 222 10.25 18.34 5.00
CA ILE A 222 9.56 17.04 5.03
C ILE A 222 10.06 16.15 3.88
N ARG A 223 10.22 16.70 2.67
CA ARG A 223 10.74 15.97 1.51
C ARG A 223 12.13 15.37 1.75
N LEU A 224 13.01 16.10 2.43
CA LEU A 224 14.34 15.60 2.79
C LEU A 224 14.31 14.49 3.84
N ARG A 225 13.19 14.30 4.54
CA ARG A 225 12.98 13.26 5.55
C ARG A 225 12.25 12.04 5.00
N MET A 226 11.99 11.97 3.70
CA MET A 226 11.46 10.78 3.02
C MET A 226 12.46 9.62 3.11
N PRO A 227 12.01 8.39 3.39
CA PRO A 227 12.90 7.23 3.35
C PRO A 227 13.28 6.88 1.91
N PRO A 228 14.43 6.22 1.68
CA PRO A 228 14.73 5.65 0.38
C PRO A 228 13.73 4.54 0.01
N ALA A 229 13.52 4.36 -1.30
CA ALA A 229 12.65 3.29 -1.80
C ALA A 229 13.21 1.88 -1.55
N VAL A 230 14.53 1.75 -1.61
CA VAL A 230 15.26 0.49 -1.44
C VAL A 230 16.41 0.70 -0.46
N GLY A 231 16.61 -0.28 0.42
CA GLY A 231 17.70 -0.29 1.40
C GLY A 231 17.28 0.22 2.77
N GLU A 232 18.22 0.18 3.71
CA GLU A 232 17.96 0.60 5.09
C GLU A 232 17.65 2.10 5.17
N CYS A 233 16.64 2.44 5.97
CA CYS A 233 16.28 3.83 6.22
C CYS A 233 17.30 4.48 7.18
N PRO A 234 18.05 5.52 6.75
CA PRO A 234 18.98 6.23 7.61
C PRO A 234 18.32 6.80 8.87
N ALA A 235 19.12 6.94 9.94
CA ALA A 235 18.65 7.60 11.15
C ALA A 235 18.22 9.05 10.87
N GLY A 236 17.08 9.46 11.41
CA GLY A 236 16.54 10.82 11.25
C GLY A 236 15.46 10.98 10.17
N LEU A 237 15.33 10.02 9.25
CA LEU A 237 14.25 9.99 8.24
C LEU A 237 13.00 9.28 8.79
N HIS A 238 11.86 9.50 8.14
CA HIS A 238 10.60 8.85 8.50
C HIS A 238 10.58 7.40 8.03
N LYS A 239 10.71 6.45 8.97
CA LYS A 239 10.60 5.02 8.67
C LYS A 239 9.19 4.61 8.26
N THR A 240 8.18 5.23 8.87
CA THR A 240 6.75 4.92 8.68
C THR A 240 5.99 6.16 8.21
N PRO A 241 4.84 5.99 7.53
CA PRO A 241 4.04 7.11 7.03
C PRO A 241 3.53 8.04 8.14
N GLU A 242 3.35 7.56 9.37
CA GLU A 242 2.85 8.32 10.52
C GLU A 242 3.72 9.55 10.82
N GLY A 243 5.03 9.44 10.60
CA GLY A 243 5.93 10.57 10.79
C GLY A 243 5.64 11.72 9.83
N ILE A 244 5.32 11.41 8.57
CA ILE A 244 4.95 12.40 7.56
C ILE A 244 3.53 12.91 7.81
N VAL A 245 2.61 12.02 8.19
CA VAL A 245 1.24 12.42 8.54
C VAL A 245 1.25 13.39 9.73
N ALA A 246 2.09 13.16 10.74
CA ALA A 246 2.24 14.08 11.87
C ALA A 246 2.75 15.46 11.41
N ASP A 247 3.77 15.48 10.54
CA ASP A 247 4.29 16.74 10.00
C ASP A 247 3.23 17.48 9.15
N LEU A 248 2.44 16.76 8.35
CA LEU A 248 1.35 17.34 7.55
C LEU A 248 0.17 17.82 8.41
N LEU A 249 -0.18 17.10 9.48
CA LEU A 249 -1.22 17.53 10.43
C LEU A 249 -0.79 18.81 11.16
N PHE A 250 0.47 18.90 11.58
CA PHE A 250 1.00 20.13 12.16
C PHE A 250 0.97 21.30 11.15
N LEU A 251 1.38 21.06 9.91
CA LEU A 251 1.28 22.06 8.84
C LEU A 251 -0.17 22.50 8.56
N ARG A 252 -1.11 21.56 8.64
CA ARG A 252 -2.55 21.81 8.51
C ARG A 252 -3.04 22.74 9.61
N GLU A 253 -2.68 22.47 10.86
CA GLU A 253 -3.04 23.29 12.02
C GLU A 253 -2.54 24.72 11.90
N THR A 254 -1.28 24.91 11.45
CA THR A 254 -0.71 26.26 11.30
C THR A 254 -1.41 27.05 10.20
N LEU A 255 -1.87 26.40 9.12
CA LEU A 255 -2.72 27.05 8.12
C LEU A 255 -4.10 27.41 8.64
N VAL A 256 -4.73 26.53 9.41
CA VAL A 256 -6.05 26.80 9.99
C VAL A 256 -5.98 27.97 10.98
N GLU A 257 -4.93 28.05 11.80
CA GLU A 257 -4.70 29.15 12.74
C GLU A 257 -4.67 30.52 12.05
N VAL A 258 -4.13 30.58 10.84
CA VAL A 258 -4.04 31.81 10.04
C VAL A 258 -5.23 32.04 9.11
N GLY A 259 -6.33 31.29 9.27
CA GLY A 259 -7.54 31.42 8.44
C GLY A 259 -7.45 30.71 7.08
N GLY A 260 -6.39 29.94 6.82
CA GLY A 260 -6.15 29.16 5.61
C GLY A 260 -6.85 27.80 5.56
N ALA A 261 -8.02 27.65 6.21
CA ALA A 261 -8.72 26.36 6.34
C ALA A 261 -9.07 25.72 4.99
N GLN A 262 -9.40 26.52 3.96
CA GLN A 262 -9.67 26.01 2.62
C GLN A 262 -8.41 25.46 1.95
N ILE A 263 -7.26 26.11 2.14
CA ILE A 263 -5.97 25.62 1.62
C ILE A 263 -5.63 24.30 2.31
N ALA A 264 -5.76 24.24 3.63
CA ALA A 264 -5.57 23.00 4.39
C ALA A 264 -6.48 21.87 3.86
N ARG A 265 -7.78 22.13 3.66
CA ARG A 265 -8.77 21.15 3.19
C ARG A 265 -8.49 20.62 1.77
N TYR A 266 -8.04 21.47 0.84
CA TYR A 266 -7.91 21.08 -0.56
C TYR A 266 -6.48 20.74 -1.01
N GLU A 267 -5.46 21.23 -0.30
CA GLU A 267 -4.05 20.98 -0.65
C GLU A 267 -3.39 19.96 0.30
N ILE A 268 -3.71 19.98 1.60
CA ILE A 268 -3.03 19.12 2.59
C ILE A 268 -3.83 17.84 2.89
N ASP A 269 -5.11 17.97 3.22
CA ASP A 269 -5.94 16.82 3.59
C ASP A 269 -5.88 15.67 2.57
N PRO A 270 -5.85 15.91 1.23
CA PRO A 270 -5.75 14.82 0.26
C PRO A 270 -4.46 14.00 0.37
N LEU A 271 -3.35 14.61 0.78
CA LEU A 271 -2.09 13.89 0.99
C LEU A 271 -2.11 13.13 2.32
N ILE A 272 -2.70 13.71 3.37
CA ILE A 272 -2.93 13.00 4.64
C ILE A 272 -3.80 11.76 4.38
N ARG A 273 -4.92 11.93 3.69
CA ARG A 273 -5.85 10.84 3.35
C ARG A 273 -5.19 9.78 2.47
N PHE A 274 -4.33 10.19 1.53
CA PHE A 274 -3.51 9.26 0.76
C PHE A 274 -2.60 8.42 1.67
N LEU A 275 -1.82 9.04 2.56
CA LEU A 275 -0.91 8.32 3.45
C LEU A 275 -1.67 7.40 4.43
N ARG A 276 -2.83 7.81 4.93
CA ARG A 276 -3.71 6.95 5.74
C ARG A 276 -4.22 5.73 4.98
N THR A 277 -4.51 5.89 3.68
CA THR A 277 -5.11 4.83 2.86
C THR A 277 -4.07 3.85 2.30
N PHE A 278 -2.96 4.39 1.79
CA PHE A 278 -1.97 3.65 1.00
C PHE A 278 -0.65 3.44 1.74
N GLY A 279 -0.38 4.18 2.81
CA GLY A 279 0.88 4.14 3.56
C GLY A 279 2.11 4.28 2.67
N PHE A 280 3.20 3.60 3.06
CA PHE A 280 4.38 3.39 2.22
C PHE A 280 4.35 2.04 1.47
N HIS A 281 3.16 1.48 1.24
CA HIS A 281 3.03 0.12 0.71
C HIS A 281 1.91 -0.06 -0.34
N MET A 282 1.14 0.97 -0.68
CA MET A 282 -0.04 0.97 -1.58
C MET A 282 -1.19 0.04 -1.19
N ALA A 283 -0.91 -1.24 -0.93
CA ALA A 283 -1.86 -2.24 -0.47
C ALA A 283 -1.13 -3.28 0.39
N THR A 284 -1.83 -3.85 1.38
CA THR A 284 -1.35 -5.01 2.13
C THR A 284 -1.31 -6.23 1.23
N LEU A 285 -0.26 -7.04 1.32
CA LEU A 285 -0.13 -8.28 0.56
C LEU A 285 -0.46 -9.48 1.46
N ASP A 286 -1.60 -10.13 1.21
CA ASP A 286 -1.93 -11.39 1.88
C ASP A 286 -1.14 -12.54 1.26
N ILE A 287 -0.68 -13.47 2.10
CA ILE A 287 -0.04 -14.70 1.66
C ILE A 287 -1.00 -15.85 1.86
N ARG A 288 -1.32 -16.57 0.80
CA ARG A 288 -2.29 -17.66 0.84
C ARG A 288 -1.66 -18.98 0.38
N GLN A 289 -1.89 -20.05 1.14
CA GLN A 289 -1.45 -21.41 0.81
C GLN A 289 -2.40 -22.48 1.33
N ASN A 290 -2.41 -23.64 0.68
CA ASN A 290 -3.22 -24.80 1.03
C ASN A 290 -2.71 -25.53 2.28
N SER A 291 -3.61 -25.92 3.18
CA SER A 291 -3.30 -26.70 4.39
C SER A 291 -2.53 -27.99 4.08
N ALA A 292 -2.91 -28.72 3.03
CA ALA A 292 -2.22 -29.95 2.63
C ALA A 292 -0.78 -29.71 2.13
N TYR A 293 -0.48 -28.49 1.68
CA TYR A 293 0.90 -28.09 1.35
C TYR A 293 1.75 -27.93 2.62
N HIS A 294 1.16 -27.38 3.68
CA HIS A 294 1.81 -27.30 5.00
C HIS A 294 2.03 -28.68 5.63
N ASP A 295 1.06 -29.60 5.50
CA ASP A 295 1.20 -30.97 5.99
C ASP A 295 2.47 -31.64 5.39
N LYS A 296 2.68 -31.49 4.07
CA LYS A 296 3.87 -32.01 3.39
C LYS A 296 5.15 -31.31 3.81
N ALA A 297 5.12 -29.99 3.98
CA ALA A 297 6.26 -29.21 4.44
C ALA A 297 6.71 -29.67 5.85
N ILE A 298 5.77 -29.98 6.75
CA ILE A 298 6.06 -30.52 8.08
C ILE A 298 6.69 -31.91 7.99
N SER A 299 6.13 -32.82 7.18
CA SER A 299 6.76 -34.14 6.94
C SER A 299 8.22 -34.04 6.48
N GLN A 300 8.49 -33.11 5.56
CA GLN A 300 9.85 -32.87 5.05
C GLN A 300 10.77 -32.34 6.16
N LEU A 301 10.30 -31.40 6.97
CA LEU A 301 11.04 -30.89 8.13
C LEU A 301 11.35 -31.98 9.16
N MET A 302 10.36 -32.83 9.48
CA MET A 302 10.55 -33.92 10.43
C MET A 302 11.59 -34.93 9.93
N THR A 303 11.58 -35.23 8.64
CA THR A 303 12.54 -36.15 8.00
C THR A 303 13.96 -35.63 8.11
N VAL A 304 14.19 -34.34 7.83
CA VAL A 304 15.52 -33.72 7.95
C VAL A 304 15.97 -33.60 9.42
N ALA A 305 15.04 -33.37 10.35
CA ALA A 305 15.34 -33.32 11.77
C ALA A 305 15.68 -34.70 12.39
N GLY A 306 15.56 -35.78 11.62
CA GLY A 306 15.86 -37.15 12.05
C GLY A 306 14.82 -37.71 13.02
N LEU A 307 13.56 -37.27 12.92
CA LEU A 307 12.46 -37.83 13.70
C LEU A 307 12.00 -39.16 13.11
N ASP A 308 11.62 -40.09 13.98
CA ASP A 308 10.96 -41.33 13.59
C ASP A 308 9.48 -41.07 13.26
N ASP A 309 8.93 -41.77 12.26
CA ASP A 309 7.56 -41.60 11.73
C ASP A 309 7.28 -40.16 11.26
N THR A 310 7.50 -39.90 9.96
CA THR A 310 7.37 -38.56 9.37
C THR A 310 6.14 -38.41 8.49
N ASP A 311 5.20 -39.36 8.55
CA ASP A 311 3.98 -39.37 7.74
C ASP A 311 2.87 -38.51 8.37
N TYR A 312 3.21 -37.25 8.68
CA TYR A 312 2.35 -36.26 9.29
C TYR A 312 0.97 -36.10 8.59
N PRO A 313 0.85 -36.09 7.24
CA PRO A 313 -0.44 -36.06 6.55
C PRO A 313 -1.40 -37.18 6.94
N ASN A 314 -0.91 -38.35 7.38
CA ASN A 314 -1.75 -39.50 7.75
C ASN A 314 -1.94 -39.66 9.26
N TRP A 315 -1.34 -38.78 10.07
CA TRP A 315 -1.58 -38.76 11.52
C TRP A 315 -2.99 -38.29 11.86
N ASP A 316 -3.57 -38.88 12.91
CA ASP A 316 -4.80 -38.37 13.52
C ASP A 316 -4.59 -37.00 14.20
N GLU A 317 -5.68 -36.27 14.39
CA GLU A 317 -5.63 -34.90 14.92
C GLU A 317 -5.04 -34.84 16.34
N SER A 318 -5.32 -35.82 17.21
CA SER A 318 -4.79 -35.82 18.57
C SER A 318 -3.27 -35.92 18.57
N ARG A 319 -2.74 -36.76 17.67
CA ARG A 319 -1.30 -36.92 17.48
C ARG A 319 -0.66 -35.66 16.89
N ARG A 320 -1.27 -35.06 15.87
CA ARG A 320 -0.80 -33.80 15.27
C ARG A 320 -0.72 -32.68 16.31
N LEU A 321 -1.77 -32.50 17.11
CA LEU A 321 -1.82 -31.48 18.15
C LEU A 321 -0.77 -31.72 19.24
N GLY A 322 -0.60 -32.97 19.70
CA GLY A 322 0.43 -33.32 20.68
C GLY A 322 1.84 -32.99 20.19
N PHE A 323 2.14 -33.31 18.93
CA PHE A 323 3.40 -32.95 18.30
C PHE A 323 3.58 -31.43 18.21
N LEU A 324 2.60 -30.71 17.64
CA LEU A 324 2.69 -29.26 17.45
C LEU A 324 2.78 -28.49 18.78
N ASP A 325 2.04 -28.87 19.81
CA ASP A 325 2.13 -28.23 21.14
C ASP A 325 3.52 -28.45 21.76
N SER A 326 4.06 -29.67 21.65
CA SER A 326 5.41 -29.96 22.16
C SER A 326 6.49 -29.17 21.41
N GLU A 327 6.37 -29.07 20.09
CA GLU A 327 7.35 -28.40 19.26
C GLU A 327 7.24 -26.89 19.41
N LEU A 328 6.05 -26.29 19.40
CA LEU A 328 5.88 -24.84 19.54
C LEU A 328 6.39 -24.29 20.88
N ARG A 329 6.38 -25.11 21.95
CA ARG A 329 7.00 -24.77 23.25
C ARG A 329 8.53 -24.92 23.25
N SER A 330 9.05 -25.74 22.35
CA SER A 330 10.50 -25.92 22.19
C SER A 330 11.11 -24.72 21.45
N THR A 331 12.32 -24.33 21.86
CA THR A 331 13.14 -23.35 21.15
C THR A 331 14.16 -24.01 20.22
N ARG A 332 14.18 -25.34 20.16
CA ARG A 332 15.09 -26.10 19.29
C ARG A 332 14.67 -25.90 17.83
N PRO A 333 15.57 -25.44 16.95
CA PRO A 333 15.28 -25.39 15.52
C PRO A 333 15.29 -26.79 14.90
N PHE A 334 14.44 -26.98 13.89
CA PHE A 334 14.46 -28.19 13.05
C PHE A 334 15.64 -28.15 12.08
N ILE A 335 15.96 -26.97 11.58
CA ILE A 335 16.91 -26.76 10.49
C ILE A 335 18.25 -26.27 11.07
N ARG A 336 19.34 -26.97 10.75
CA ARG A 336 20.72 -26.58 11.17
C ARG A 336 21.61 -26.12 10.01
N SER A 337 21.32 -26.55 8.77
CA SER A 337 22.08 -26.23 7.54
C SER A 337 21.18 -25.53 6.51
N GLN A 338 21.78 -24.90 5.49
CA GLN A 338 21.06 -24.33 4.33
C GLN A 338 20.75 -25.40 3.25
N GLU A 339 20.84 -26.68 3.58
CA GLU A 339 20.52 -27.75 2.64
C GLU A 339 19.01 -27.79 2.35
N SER A 340 18.65 -28.26 1.16
CA SER A 340 17.26 -28.39 0.73
C SER A 340 16.53 -29.36 1.66
N ILE A 341 15.39 -28.92 2.19
CA ILE A 341 14.55 -29.70 3.12
C ILE A 341 13.56 -30.57 2.36
N GLY A 342 13.15 -30.09 1.19
CA GLY A 342 12.11 -30.65 0.34
C GLY A 342 11.34 -29.53 -0.36
N ALA A 343 10.70 -29.84 -1.49
CA ALA A 343 10.13 -28.81 -2.36
C ALA A 343 9.10 -27.91 -1.66
N GLU A 344 8.18 -28.49 -0.90
CA GLU A 344 7.13 -27.76 -0.16
C GLU A 344 7.70 -26.97 1.02
N ALA A 345 8.57 -27.60 1.84
CA ALA A 345 9.21 -26.94 2.96
C ALA A 345 10.09 -25.76 2.51
N ASP A 346 10.93 -25.96 1.50
CA ASP A 346 11.79 -24.92 0.93
C ASP A 346 10.94 -23.75 0.40
N ALA A 347 9.83 -24.06 -0.29
CA ALA A 347 8.94 -23.04 -0.85
C ALA A 347 8.21 -22.22 0.23
N VAL A 348 7.75 -22.83 1.32
CA VAL A 348 7.09 -22.12 2.43
C VAL A 348 8.12 -21.30 3.21
N ILE A 349 9.24 -21.89 3.58
CA ILE A 349 10.29 -21.23 4.36
C ILE A 349 10.91 -20.07 3.58
N ALA A 350 11.17 -20.24 2.27
CA ALA A 350 11.65 -19.14 1.44
C ALA A 350 10.65 -17.98 1.38
N CYS A 351 9.35 -18.27 1.29
CA CYS A 351 8.31 -17.26 1.32
C CYS A 351 8.31 -16.51 2.66
N HIS A 352 8.23 -17.21 3.79
CA HIS A 352 8.26 -16.57 5.11
C HIS A 352 9.56 -15.80 5.37
N ARG A 353 10.72 -16.31 4.96
CA ARG A 353 12.01 -15.59 5.05
C ARG A 353 12.01 -14.28 4.24
N SER A 354 11.33 -14.26 3.09
CA SER A 354 11.14 -13.03 2.32
C SER A 354 10.31 -12.00 3.09
N LEU A 355 9.30 -12.44 3.84
CA LEU A 355 8.51 -11.57 4.73
C LEU A 355 9.36 -11.04 5.88
N VAL A 356 10.16 -11.89 6.54
CA VAL A 356 11.10 -11.47 7.60
C VAL A 356 12.08 -10.41 7.08
N THR A 357 12.61 -10.61 5.88
CA THR A 357 13.50 -9.63 5.24
C THR A 357 12.79 -8.30 5.04
N HIS A 358 11.54 -8.33 4.54
CA HIS A 358 10.74 -7.13 4.36
C HIS A 358 10.44 -6.43 5.68
N ILE A 359 10.06 -7.16 6.73
CA ILE A 359 9.80 -6.61 8.07
C ILE A 359 11.04 -5.93 8.64
N ASN A 360 12.19 -6.59 8.56
CA ASN A 360 13.44 -6.04 9.09
C ASN A 360 13.87 -4.76 8.36
N GLN A 361 13.62 -4.67 7.05
CA GLN A 361 14.00 -3.52 6.23
C GLN A 361 12.99 -2.37 6.33
N TYR A 362 11.70 -2.67 6.30
CA TYR A 362 10.65 -1.69 6.02
C TYR A 362 9.47 -1.70 7.00
N GLY A 363 9.42 -2.65 7.93
CA GLY A 363 8.29 -2.86 8.84
C GLY A 363 7.22 -3.80 8.27
N SER A 364 6.18 -4.06 9.06
CA SER A 364 5.13 -5.04 8.74
C SER A 364 3.89 -4.47 8.07
N GLU A 365 3.77 -3.14 7.93
CA GLU A 365 2.54 -2.49 7.46
C GLU A 365 2.10 -2.92 6.05
N GLY A 366 3.04 -3.27 5.18
CA GLY A 366 2.73 -3.77 3.83
C GLY A 366 2.32 -5.24 3.76
N LEU A 367 2.35 -5.96 4.89
CA LEU A 367 2.02 -7.37 4.97
C LEU A 367 0.60 -7.55 5.50
N GLY A 368 -0.18 -8.36 4.78
CA GLY A 368 -1.52 -8.75 5.19
C GLY A 368 -1.53 -10.05 6.00
N SER A 369 -2.60 -10.81 5.84
CA SER A 369 -2.83 -12.07 6.56
C SER A 369 -2.06 -13.24 5.96
N LEU A 370 -1.67 -14.21 6.80
CA LEU A 370 -1.33 -15.57 6.36
C LEU A 370 -2.61 -16.41 6.30
N ILE A 371 -3.11 -16.67 5.10
CA ILE A 371 -4.38 -17.33 4.84
C ILE A 371 -4.15 -18.82 4.54
N VAL A 372 -4.79 -19.69 5.34
CA VAL A 372 -4.76 -21.15 5.15
C VAL A 372 -6.01 -21.62 4.42
N SER A 373 -5.82 -22.07 3.20
CA SER A 373 -6.91 -22.58 2.34
C SER A 373 -7.20 -24.03 2.66
N MET A 374 -8.45 -24.46 2.47
CA MET A 374 -8.90 -25.81 2.83
C MET A 374 -8.56 -26.16 4.29
N THR A 375 -8.72 -25.21 5.22
CA THR A 375 -8.56 -25.45 6.65
C THR A 375 -9.62 -26.44 7.13
N ARG A 376 -9.19 -27.53 7.76
CA ARG A 376 -10.05 -28.64 8.24
C ARG A 376 -10.06 -28.72 9.77
N SER A 377 -8.98 -28.29 10.40
CA SER A 377 -8.67 -28.59 11.80
C SER A 377 -7.82 -27.50 12.45
N VAL A 378 -7.63 -27.58 13.78
CA VAL A 378 -6.79 -26.63 14.53
C VAL A 378 -5.31 -26.86 14.19
N SER A 379 -4.91 -28.11 13.94
CA SER A 379 -3.54 -28.44 13.54
C SER A 379 -3.12 -27.76 12.23
N ASP A 380 -4.05 -27.51 11.29
CA ASP A 380 -3.75 -26.78 10.05
C ASP A 380 -3.28 -25.33 10.32
N LEU A 381 -3.82 -24.68 11.36
CA LEU A 381 -3.42 -23.33 11.76
C LEU A 381 -2.11 -23.33 12.54
N LEU A 382 -1.96 -24.25 13.50
CA LEU A 382 -0.75 -24.39 14.31
C LEU A 382 0.48 -24.78 13.48
N SER A 383 0.28 -25.53 12.40
CA SER A 383 1.31 -25.83 11.39
C SER A 383 1.96 -24.57 10.83
N VAL A 384 1.17 -23.52 10.58
CA VAL A 384 1.70 -22.24 10.08
C VAL A 384 2.61 -21.57 11.09
N TYR A 385 2.26 -21.59 12.38
CA TYR A 385 3.10 -21.03 13.44
C TYR A 385 4.45 -21.74 13.55
N LEU A 386 4.46 -23.08 13.41
CA LEU A 386 5.71 -23.84 13.40
C LEU A 386 6.59 -23.43 12.22
N LEU A 387 6.01 -23.39 11.01
CA LEU A 387 6.72 -22.99 9.78
C LEU A 387 7.16 -21.52 9.81
N ALA A 388 6.38 -20.64 10.43
CA ALA A 388 6.70 -19.23 10.63
C ALA A 388 7.89 -19.07 11.59
N ARG A 389 7.90 -19.83 12.69
CA ARG A 389 9.03 -19.87 13.63
C ARG A 389 10.31 -20.34 12.96
N GLU A 390 10.27 -21.44 12.21
CA GLU A 390 11.46 -21.96 11.50
C GLU A 390 12.02 -20.97 10.46
N ALA A 391 11.16 -20.12 9.91
CA ALA A 391 11.58 -19.04 9.02
C ALA A 391 12.06 -17.76 9.74
N GLY A 392 11.88 -17.66 11.05
CA GLY A 392 12.20 -16.49 11.88
C GLY A 392 11.13 -15.39 11.89
N LEU A 393 9.89 -15.71 11.47
CA LEU A 393 8.78 -14.77 11.43
C LEU A 393 8.10 -14.55 12.79
N THR A 394 8.22 -15.54 13.68
CA THR A 394 7.76 -15.45 15.07
C THR A 394 8.92 -15.77 16.02
N ALA A 395 9.01 -15.08 17.15
CA ALA A 395 9.89 -15.50 18.23
C ALA A 395 9.38 -16.85 18.79
N GLY A 396 10.24 -17.87 18.89
CA GLY A 396 9.87 -19.12 19.55
C GLY A 396 9.74 -18.93 21.06
N GLY A 397 8.67 -19.45 21.67
CA GLY A 397 8.56 -19.60 23.13
C GLY A 397 7.96 -18.43 23.91
N SER A 398 6.76 -17.96 23.55
CA SER A 398 5.91 -17.14 24.42
C SER A 398 4.50 -17.68 24.50
#